data_AF-A0A813A1A0-F1
#
_entry.id   AF-A0A813A1A0-F1
#
_cell.length_a   1.000
_cell.length_b   1.000
_cell.length_c   1.000
_cell.angle_alpha   90.00
_cell.angle_beta   90.00
_cell.angle_gamma   90.00
#
_symmetry.space_group_name_H-M   'P 1'
#
loop_
_entity.id
_entity.type
_entity.pdbx_description
1 polymer ?
#
loop_
_entity_poly.entity_id
_entity_poly.type
_entity_poly.pdbx_seq_one_letter_code
_entity_poly.pdbx_strand_id
1 'polypeptide(L)'
;METAKRVIHHVGVSQRGTIMSALAPTDHAGATCFEEYVRTAQFVPFMRDVLRVIEEELGLTSYHLRLLPWPGGASDLPAAVSGDEALALFLLTEDSRPVCQAAAAAGFFVYVAGTNAVVRFIPAMANADDLDAPIIYQDASGKHVEVPGLTLRSCLLRGEEPEAKVRCSLDFQGRSCYVVVMAPSSRASRCALESGEVVRRQSELDDEELATFWQTGAEMADNHGSFDEMHLNAGNFQNVAHMHLK
;
A
#
# COMPACT_ATOMS: atom_id res chain seq x y z
N MET A 1 -13.89 -13.20 -26.86
CA MET A 1 -12.50 -12.76 -26.75
C MET A 1 -12.18 -12.76 -25.28
N GLU A 2 -11.44 -13.74 -24.80
CA GLU A 2 -11.04 -13.81 -23.39
C GLU A 2 -10.06 -12.66 -23.17
N THR A 3 -10.45 -11.66 -22.37
CA THR A 3 -9.54 -10.57 -21.98
C THR A 3 -8.34 -11.20 -21.29
N ALA A 4 -7.15 -11.04 -21.89
CA ALA A 4 -5.91 -11.52 -21.28
C ALA A 4 -5.84 -11.00 -19.83
N LYS A 5 -5.54 -11.90 -18.87
CA LYS A 5 -5.41 -11.52 -17.46
C LYS A 5 -4.30 -10.48 -17.34
N ARG A 6 -4.61 -9.31 -16.76
CA ARG A 6 -3.65 -8.21 -16.52
C ARG A 6 -2.73 -8.46 -15.32
N VAL A 7 -3.10 -9.45 -14.51
CA VAL A 7 -2.40 -9.84 -13.29
C VAL A 7 -2.10 -11.33 -13.36
N ILE A 8 -0.86 -11.69 -13.08
CA ILE A 8 -0.49 -13.04 -12.70
C ILE A 8 -0.35 -13.11 -11.19
N HIS A 9 -0.84 -14.18 -10.58
CA HIS A 9 -0.74 -14.34 -9.14
C HIS A 9 -0.32 -15.75 -8.74
N HIS A 10 0.30 -15.84 -7.56
CA HIS A 10 0.60 -17.07 -6.85
C HIS A 10 0.01 -16.95 -5.44
N VAL A 11 -0.65 -18.00 -4.96
CA VAL A 11 -1.36 -17.99 -3.66
C VAL A 11 -0.86 -19.16 -2.82
N GLY A 12 -0.69 -18.91 -1.53
CA GLY A 12 -0.33 -19.92 -0.54
C GLY A 12 -1.00 -19.65 0.79
N VAL A 13 -0.92 -20.62 1.69
CA VAL A 13 -1.46 -20.50 3.06
C VAL A 13 -0.35 -20.87 4.03
N SER A 14 -0.07 -19.98 4.98
CA SER A 14 0.91 -20.23 6.03
C SER A 14 0.42 -21.30 7.01
N GLN A 15 1.33 -21.86 7.82
CA GLN A 15 0.97 -22.81 8.89
C GLN A 15 -0.05 -22.25 9.91
N ARG A 16 -0.14 -20.92 10.02
CA ARG A 16 -1.07 -20.23 10.93
C ARG A 16 -2.41 -19.88 10.26
N GLY A 17 -2.64 -20.30 9.03
CA GLY A 17 -3.87 -20.03 8.28
C GLY A 17 -3.94 -18.65 7.62
N THR A 18 -2.87 -17.85 7.68
CA THR A 18 -2.76 -16.59 6.91
C THR A 18 -2.67 -16.91 5.43
N ILE A 19 -3.54 -16.30 4.63
CA ILE A 19 -3.49 -16.38 3.17
C ILE A 19 -2.42 -15.40 2.68
N MET A 20 -1.54 -15.89 1.83
CA MET A 20 -0.45 -15.14 1.21
C MET A 20 -0.66 -15.12 -0.30
N SER A 21 -0.46 -13.97 -0.93
CA SER A 21 -0.57 -13.84 -2.39
C SER A 21 0.54 -12.94 -2.92
N ALA A 22 1.18 -13.34 -4.01
CA ALA A 22 2.05 -12.48 -4.80
C ALA A 22 1.38 -12.20 -6.14
N LEU A 23 1.37 -10.95 -6.58
CA LEU A 23 0.76 -10.49 -7.81
C LEU A 23 1.72 -9.60 -8.59
N ALA A 24 1.78 -9.75 -9.90
CA ALA A 24 2.60 -8.93 -10.78
C ALA A 24 1.86 -8.57 -12.08
N PRO A 25 2.14 -7.41 -12.70
CA PRO A 25 1.49 -7.02 -13.95
C PRO A 25 1.99 -7.91 -15.10
N THR A 26 1.07 -8.32 -15.98
CA THR A 26 1.43 -9.05 -17.21
C THR A 26 1.75 -8.11 -18.38
N ASP A 27 1.27 -6.86 -18.30
CA ASP A 27 1.60 -5.77 -19.20
C ASP A 27 2.13 -4.58 -18.38
N HIS A 28 3.43 -4.33 -18.51
CA HIS A 28 4.13 -3.24 -17.83
C HIS A 28 4.30 -2.00 -18.72
N ALA A 29 3.75 -1.99 -19.95
CA ALA A 29 3.79 -0.85 -20.89
C ALA A 29 5.19 -0.23 -21.09
N GLY A 30 6.25 -1.03 -20.97
CA GLY A 30 7.65 -0.59 -21.07
C GLY A 30 8.24 0.02 -19.79
N ALA A 31 7.47 0.13 -18.70
CA ALA A 31 7.98 0.50 -17.39
C ALA A 31 8.95 -0.58 -16.86
N THR A 32 9.98 -0.14 -16.16
CA THR A 32 11.03 -0.97 -15.56
C THR A 32 11.09 -0.88 -14.04
N CYS A 33 10.28 0.00 -13.46
CA CYS A 33 10.07 0.13 -12.02
C CYS A 33 8.62 0.59 -11.73
N PHE A 34 8.25 0.60 -10.46
CA PHE A 34 6.91 1.00 -10.05
C PHE A 34 6.63 2.49 -10.31
N GLU A 35 7.61 3.34 -10.09
CA GLU A 35 7.51 4.79 -10.25
C GLU A 35 7.23 5.18 -11.71
N GLU A 36 7.75 4.42 -12.67
CA GLU A 36 7.36 4.55 -14.08
C GLU A 36 5.96 3.97 -14.34
N TYR A 37 5.67 2.79 -13.79
CA TYR A 37 4.44 2.06 -14.05
C TYR A 37 3.19 2.81 -13.58
N VAL A 38 3.25 3.44 -12.40
CA VAL A 38 2.12 4.17 -11.78
C VAL A 38 1.62 5.36 -12.62
N ARG A 39 2.46 5.84 -13.55
CA ARG A 39 2.14 6.94 -14.48
C ARG A 39 1.52 6.45 -15.80
N THR A 40 1.47 5.13 -16.02
CA THR A 40 0.92 4.53 -17.23
C THR A 40 -0.60 4.39 -17.15
N ALA A 41 -1.25 4.29 -18.31
CA ALA A 41 -2.68 3.99 -18.39
C ALA A 41 -3.04 2.58 -17.88
N GLN A 42 -2.07 1.68 -17.71
CA GLN A 42 -2.29 0.31 -17.23
C GLN A 42 -2.37 0.21 -15.71
N PHE A 43 -1.89 1.22 -14.99
CA PHE A 43 -1.78 1.17 -13.52
C PHE A 43 -3.12 0.94 -12.81
N VAL A 44 -4.12 1.79 -13.10
CA VAL A 44 -5.44 1.67 -12.44
C VAL A 44 -6.12 0.33 -12.79
N PRO A 45 -6.19 -0.10 -14.06
CA PRO A 45 -6.67 -1.44 -14.40
C PRO A 45 -5.95 -2.56 -13.65
N PHE A 46 -4.63 -2.50 -13.54
CA PHE A 46 -3.83 -3.47 -12.78
C PHE A 46 -4.23 -3.48 -11.30
N MET A 47 -4.27 -2.32 -10.64
CA MET A 47 -4.63 -2.25 -9.23
C MET A 47 -6.07 -2.70 -8.96
N ARG A 48 -7.00 -2.43 -9.88
CA ARG A 48 -8.38 -2.96 -9.79
C ARG A 48 -8.40 -4.48 -9.87
N ASP A 49 -7.64 -5.07 -10.80
CA ASP A 49 -7.50 -6.53 -10.89
C ASP A 49 -6.81 -7.12 -9.64
N VAL A 50 -5.82 -6.43 -9.07
CA VAL A 50 -5.18 -6.82 -7.79
C VAL A 50 -6.20 -6.82 -6.65
N LEU A 51 -6.97 -5.74 -6.48
CA LEU A 51 -7.98 -5.63 -5.44
C LEU A 51 -9.11 -6.64 -5.61
N ARG A 52 -9.51 -6.94 -6.85
CA ARG A 52 -10.48 -8.01 -7.13
C ARG A 52 -9.96 -9.37 -6.66
N VAL A 53 -8.71 -9.71 -6.98
CA VAL A 53 -8.11 -10.97 -6.52
C VAL A 53 -8.09 -11.04 -5.00
N ILE A 54 -7.67 -9.96 -4.33
CA ILE A 54 -7.54 -9.92 -2.86
C ILE A 54 -8.91 -10.01 -2.18
N GLU A 55 -9.85 -9.18 -2.57
CA GLU A 55 -11.08 -8.95 -1.80
C GLU A 55 -12.25 -9.83 -2.26
N GLU A 56 -12.31 -10.18 -3.55
CA GLU A 56 -13.38 -11.00 -4.11
C GLU A 56 -12.96 -12.46 -4.26
N GLU A 57 -11.83 -12.73 -4.92
CA GLU A 57 -11.40 -14.11 -5.22
C GLU A 57 -10.86 -14.83 -3.98
N LEU A 58 -10.04 -14.13 -3.18
CA LEU A 58 -9.49 -14.66 -1.91
C LEU A 58 -10.39 -14.35 -0.69
N GLY A 59 -11.35 -13.45 -0.84
CA GLY A 59 -12.30 -13.07 0.21
C GLY A 59 -11.67 -12.35 1.40
N LEU A 60 -10.49 -11.74 1.23
CA LEU A 60 -9.77 -11.10 2.31
C LEU A 60 -10.49 -9.83 2.76
N THR A 61 -10.88 -9.80 4.03
CA THR A 61 -11.51 -8.63 4.65
C THR A 61 -10.51 -7.79 5.44
N SER A 62 -9.31 -8.31 5.73
CA SER A 62 -8.23 -7.60 6.39
C SER A 62 -6.88 -8.11 5.91
N TYR A 63 -6.03 -7.21 5.44
CA TYR A 63 -4.77 -7.57 4.83
C TYR A 63 -3.72 -6.46 4.94
N HIS A 64 -2.46 -6.89 4.89
CA HIS A 64 -1.32 -6.06 4.58
C HIS A 64 -1.01 -6.25 3.09
N LEU A 65 -1.03 -5.16 2.33
CA LEU A 65 -0.61 -5.12 0.94
C LEU A 65 0.74 -4.41 0.90
N ARG A 66 1.75 -5.06 0.34
CA ARG A 66 3.12 -4.59 0.28
C ARG A 66 3.53 -4.50 -1.17
N LEU A 67 3.87 -3.30 -1.64
CA LEU A 67 4.49 -3.12 -2.96
C LEU A 67 6.00 -3.12 -2.79
N LEU A 68 6.65 -4.04 -3.49
CA LEU A 68 8.05 -4.33 -3.33
C LEU A 68 8.78 -4.17 -4.66
N PRO A 69 9.82 -3.34 -4.74
CA PRO A 69 10.68 -3.27 -5.91
C PRO A 69 11.34 -4.63 -6.17
N TRP A 70 11.49 -4.99 -7.45
CA TRP A 70 12.30 -6.14 -7.83
C TRP A 70 13.77 -5.72 -7.85
N PRO A 71 14.67 -6.39 -7.12
CA PRO A 71 16.05 -5.93 -6.89
C PRO A 71 16.94 -5.89 -8.14
N GLY A 72 16.49 -6.46 -9.26
CA GLY A 72 17.29 -6.65 -10.45
C GLY A 72 18.35 -7.76 -10.28
N GLY A 73 18.61 -8.48 -11.37
CA GLY A 73 19.58 -9.58 -11.42
C GLY A 73 19.04 -10.79 -12.19
N ALA A 74 19.90 -11.43 -12.99
CA ALA A 74 19.60 -12.66 -13.73
C ALA A 74 19.54 -13.92 -12.83
N SER A 75 19.66 -13.78 -11.52
CA SER A 75 19.48 -14.88 -10.57
C SER A 75 17.99 -15.07 -10.30
N ASP A 76 17.51 -16.29 -10.49
CA ASP A 76 16.11 -16.72 -10.49
C ASP A 76 15.30 -16.44 -9.20
N LEU A 77 15.86 -15.76 -8.21
CA LEU A 77 15.21 -15.49 -6.92
C LEU A 77 15.64 -14.11 -6.39
N PRO A 78 14.70 -13.33 -5.82
CA PRO A 78 15.03 -12.05 -5.24
C PRO A 78 15.98 -12.24 -4.05
N ALA A 79 17.16 -11.63 -4.11
CA ALA A 79 17.92 -11.27 -2.90
C ALA A 79 17.14 -10.26 -2.02
N ALA A 80 16.05 -9.67 -2.55
CA ALA A 80 15.26 -8.54 -2.02
C ALA A 80 14.30 -8.83 -0.87
N VAL A 81 14.26 -10.03 -0.32
CA VAL A 81 13.54 -10.24 0.93
C VAL A 81 14.51 -10.25 2.09
N SER A 82 15.41 -9.25 2.15
CA SER A 82 16.56 -9.22 3.05
C SER A 82 16.21 -9.07 4.54
N GLY A 83 14.96 -9.31 4.93
CA GLY A 83 14.47 -9.36 6.31
C GLY A 83 13.17 -10.14 6.53
N ASP A 84 12.60 -10.81 5.52
CA ASP A 84 11.32 -11.54 5.63
C ASP A 84 11.45 -12.97 5.05
N GLU A 85 11.95 -13.87 5.89
CA GLU A 85 12.16 -15.28 5.52
C GLU A 85 10.88 -15.97 5.02
N ALA A 86 9.70 -15.56 5.51
CA ALA A 86 8.44 -16.17 5.12
C ALA A 86 8.08 -15.84 3.67
N LEU A 87 8.27 -14.58 3.27
CA LEU A 87 8.08 -14.16 1.89
C LEU A 87 9.14 -14.79 0.96
N ALA A 88 10.39 -14.90 1.39
CA ALA A 88 11.42 -15.61 0.62
C ALA A 88 11.03 -17.07 0.35
N LEU A 89 10.63 -17.80 1.39
CA LEU A 89 10.18 -19.20 1.29
C LEU A 89 8.94 -19.36 0.41
N PHE A 90 8.01 -18.41 0.49
CA PHE A 90 6.81 -18.40 -0.36
C PHE A 90 7.15 -18.27 -1.84
N LEU A 91 8.09 -17.39 -2.18
CA LEU A 91 8.53 -17.17 -3.57
C LEU A 91 9.47 -18.28 -4.09
N LEU A 92 9.99 -19.15 -3.23
CA LEU A 92 10.87 -20.27 -3.62
C LEU A 92 10.12 -21.51 -4.16
N THR A 93 8.79 -21.49 -4.17
CA THR A 93 7.98 -22.61 -4.68
C THR A 93 7.97 -22.67 -6.21
N GLU A 94 7.84 -23.86 -6.83
CA GLU A 94 7.82 -23.93 -8.30
C GLU A 94 6.61 -23.21 -8.91
N ASP A 95 5.51 -23.16 -8.17
CA ASP A 95 4.25 -22.52 -8.59
C ASP A 95 4.34 -20.98 -8.62
N SER A 96 5.39 -20.38 -8.02
CA SER A 96 5.61 -18.93 -8.03
C SER A 96 6.36 -18.45 -9.28
N ARG A 97 7.00 -19.35 -10.06
CA ARG A 97 7.84 -18.98 -11.21
C ARG A 97 7.17 -17.98 -12.16
N PRO A 98 5.89 -18.13 -12.54
CA PRO A 98 5.24 -17.19 -13.44
C PRO A 98 5.10 -15.78 -12.85
N VAL A 99 4.82 -15.64 -11.55
CA VAL A 99 4.75 -14.32 -10.90
C VAL A 99 6.13 -13.70 -10.76
N CYS A 100 7.16 -14.49 -10.44
CA CYS A 100 8.55 -14.02 -10.39
C CYS A 100 9.04 -13.50 -11.75
N GLN A 101 8.70 -14.19 -12.85
CA GLN A 101 9.05 -13.75 -14.20
C GLN A 101 8.38 -12.41 -14.56
N ALA A 102 7.08 -12.27 -14.27
CA ALA A 102 6.36 -11.02 -14.51
C ALA A 102 6.89 -9.88 -13.62
N ALA A 103 7.20 -10.17 -12.35
CA ALA A 103 7.79 -9.21 -11.43
C ALA A 103 9.17 -8.73 -11.89
N ALA A 104 10.01 -9.65 -12.39
CA ALA A 104 11.31 -9.33 -12.94
C ALA A 104 11.22 -8.46 -14.21
N ALA A 105 10.23 -8.71 -15.07
CA ALA A 105 9.98 -7.90 -16.26
C ALA A 105 9.46 -6.50 -15.94
N ALA A 106 8.59 -6.37 -14.95
CA ALA A 106 7.99 -5.11 -14.55
C ALA A 106 8.86 -4.29 -13.57
N GLY A 107 9.81 -4.94 -12.89
CA GLY A 107 10.66 -4.33 -11.88
C GLY A 107 10.01 -4.18 -10.50
N PHE A 108 8.86 -4.81 -10.25
CA PHE A 108 8.19 -4.81 -8.94
C PHE A 108 7.12 -5.91 -8.85
N PHE A 109 6.61 -6.14 -7.64
CA PHE A 109 5.42 -6.97 -7.40
C PHE A 109 4.64 -6.49 -6.19
N VAL A 110 3.41 -6.98 -6.06
CA VAL A 110 2.56 -6.80 -4.89
C VAL A 110 2.53 -8.09 -4.10
N TYR A 111 2.85 -8.03 -2.82
CA TYR A 111 2.66 -9.11 -1.86
C TYR A 111 1.52 -8.78 -0.91
N VAL A 112 0.72 -9.78 -0.57
CA VAL A 112 -0.44 -9.64 0.30
C VAL A 112 -0.39 -10.71 1.35
N ALA A 113 -0.56 -10.32 2.61
CA ALA A 113 -0.77 -11.24 3.71
C ALA A 113 -2.06 -10.84 4.44
N GLY A 114 -3.04 -11.74 4.49
CA GLY A 114 -4.36 -11.41 5.01
C GLY A 114 -5.08 -12.56 5.70
N THR A 115 -6.18 -12.22 6.34
CA THR A 115 -7.07 -13.15 7.03
C THR A 115 -8.53 -12.74 6.87
N ASN A 116 -9.42 -13.74 6.99
CA ASN A 116 -10.87 -13.55 7.00
C ASN A 116 -11.40 -13.46 8.44
N ALA A 117 -10.52 -13.51 9.44
CA ALA A 117 -10.90 -13.43 10.85
C ALA A 117 -11.46 -12.03 11.18
N VAL A 118 -12.63 -12.02 11.82
CA VAL A 118 -13.26 -10.81 12.34
C VAL A 118 -12.51 -10.37 13.60
N VAL A 119 -11.73 -9.29 13.54
CA VAL A 119 -11.06 -8.74 14.73
C VAL A 119 -11.23 -7.23 14.82
N ARG A 120 -11.95 -6.83 15.89
CA ARG A 120 -12.03 -5.54 16.62
C ARG A 120 -12.00 -4.18 15.89
N PHE A 121 -12.67 -3.25 16.57
CA PHE A 121 -12.71 -1.80 16.35
C PHE A 121 -11.35 -1.23 15.98
N ILE A 122 -11.29 -0.59 14.81
CA ILE A 122 -10.14 0.14 14.32
C ILE A 122 -10.29 1.58 14.81
N PRO A 123 -9.30 2.15 15.52
CA PRO A 123 -9.33 3.57 15.82
C PRO A 123 -9.37 4.36 14.51
N ALA A 124 -10.33 5.27 14.37
CA ALA A 124 -10.30 6.24 13.28
C ALA A 124 -9.05 7.13 13.44
N MET A 125 -8.36 7.43 12.35
CA MET A 125 -7.31 8.44 12.30
C MET A 125 -7.91 9.85 12.32
N ALA A 126 -8.85 10.12 13.24
CA ALA A 126 -9.56 11.40 13.33
C ALA A 126 -8.60 12.59 13.49
N ASN A 127 -7.41 12.35 14.06
CA ASN A 127 -6.37 13.35 14.18
C ASN A 127 -5.84 13.80 12.80
N ALA A 128 -5.81 12.92 11.79
CA ALA A 128 -5.31 13.25 10.45
C ALA A 128 -6.19 14.28 9.70
N ASP A 129 -7.41 14.52 10.17
CA ASP A 129 -8.34 15.47 9.58
C ASP A 129 -8.02 16.91 10.04
N ASP A 130 -7.60 17.08 11.30
CA ASP A 130 -7.21 18.35 11.89
C ASP A 130 -5.69 18.58 11.79
N LEU A 131 -5.28 19.32 10.75
CA LEU A 131 -3.87 19.63 10.50
C LEU A 131 -3.23 20.47 11.62
N ASP A 132 -4.02 21.20 12.40
CA ASP A 132 -3.53 22.06 13.47
C ASP A 132 -3.54 21.35 14.84
N ALA A 133 -4.00 20.09 14.88
CA ALA A 133 -3.92 19.27 16.07
C ALA A 133 -2.46 19.01 16.48
N PRO A 134 -2.16 19.01 17.80
CA PRO A 134 -0.84 18.66 18.30
C PRO A 134 -0.50 17.20 17.98
N ILE A 135 0.78 16.92 17.77
CA ILE A 135 1.25 15.54 17.59
C ILE A 135 1.32 14.85 18.96
N ILE A 136 0.43 13.87 19.14
CA ILE A 136 0.32 13.05 20.36
C ILE A 136 0.21 11.57 19.97
N TYR A 137 1.06 10.71 20.54
CA TYR A 137 1.02 9.27 20.30
C TYR A 137 1.51 8.45 21.49
N GLN A 138 1.35 7.13 21.39
CA GLN A 138 1.90 6.17 22.34
C GLN A 138 3.03 5.40 21.65
N ASP A 139 4.23 5.41 22.23
CA ASP A 139 5.37 4.68 21.66
C ASP A 139 5.26 3.16 21.86
N ALA A 140 6.19 2.40 21.29
CA ALA A 140 6.21 0.94 21.39
C ALA A 140 6.35 0.41 22.84
N SER A 141 6.80 1.24 23.78
CA SER A 141 6.88 0.90 25.21
C SER A 141 5.58 1.20 25.97
N GLY A 142 4.60 1.81 25.30
CA GLY A 142 3.35 2.25 25.91
C GLY A 142 3.42 3.65 26.52
N LYS A 143 4.51 4.40 26.31
CA LYS A 143 4.67 5.74 26.88
C LYS A 143 3.93 6.77 26.03
N HIS A 144 3.23 7.68 26.70
CA HIS A 144 2.62 8.85 26.08
C HIS A 144 3.70 9.85 25.64
N VAL A 145 3.65 10.26 24.38
CA VAL A 145 4.56 11.22 23.76
C VAL A 145 3.74 12.36 23.18
N GLU A 146 4.12 13.59 23.54
CA GLU A 146 3.65 14.82 22.94
C GLU A 146 4.88 15.51 22.33
N VAL A 147 4.75 16.05 21.12
CA VAL A 147 5.85 16.76 20.43
C VAL A 147 5.58 18.27 20.48
N PRO A 148 6.23 19.01 21.39
CA PRO A 148 5.87 20.41 21.64
C PRO A 148 6.10 21.30 20.42
N GLY A 149 5.11 22.13 20.10
CA GLY A 149 5.20 23.12 19.04
C GLY A 149 5.11 22.57 17.62
N LEU A 150 4.88 21.26 17.44
CA LEU A 150 4.63 20.65 16.15
C LEU A 150 3.18 20.16 16.04
N THR A 151 2.60 20.40 14.87
CA THR A 151 1.28 19.92 14.47
C THR A 151 1.41 19.01 13.26
N LEU A 152 0.33 18.33 12.87
CA LEU A 152 0.35 17.51 11.64
C LEU A 152 0.67 18.34 10.39
N ARG A 153 0.26 19.61 10.35
CA ARG A 153 0.65 20.58 9.32
C ARG A 153 2.17 20.71 9.21
N SER A 154 2.88 20.67 10.34
CA SER A 154 4.34 20.77 10.38
C SER A 154 5.04 19.58 9.70
N CYS A 155 4.36 18.44 9.60
CA CYS A 155 4.88 17.24 8.93
C CYS A 155 4.38 17.09 7.49
N LEU A 156 3.46 17.95 7.04
CA LEU A 156 2.78 17.82 5.76
C LEU A 156 3.71 18.24 4.61
N LEU A 157 3.80 17.40 3.59
CA LEU A 157 4.62 17.62 2.40
C LEU A 157 3.75 17.93 1.18
N ARG A 158 2.52 17.39 1.16
CA ARG A 158 1.53 17.62 0.11
C ARG A 158 0.11 17.49 0.65
N GLY A 159 -0.83 18.21 0.05
CA GLY A 159 -2.26 18.09 0.32
C GLY A 159 -2.77 19.06 1.39
N GLU A 160 -2.13 20.23 1.52
CA GLU A 160 -2.59 21.31 2.40
C GLU A 160 -3.83 22.02 1.85
N GLU A 161 -3.93 22.09 0.52
CA GLU A 161 -5.04 22.75 -0.17
C GLU A 161 -6.40 22.13 0.23
N PRO A 162 -7.47 22.92 0.41
CA PRO A 162 -8.75 22.41 0.90
C PRO A 162 -9.40 21.35 -0.01
N GLU A 163 -9.05 21.34 -1.29
CA GLU A 163 -9.58 20.47 -2.33
C GLU A 163 -8.67 19.26 -2.61
N ALA A 164 -7.56 19.13 -1.88
CA ALA A 164 -6.67 18.00 -2.01
C ALA A 164 -7.43 16.68 -1.82
N LYS A 165 -7.17 15.66 -2.64
CA LYS A 165 -7.78 14.33 -2.48
C LYS A 165 -6.96 13.43 -1.55
N VAL A 166 -5.67 13.70 -1.44
CA VAL A 166 -4.68 12.89 -0.74
C VAL A 166 -3.75 13.83 0.02
N ARG A 167 -3.33 13.41 1.20
CA ARG A 167 -2.28 14.04 1.99
C ARG A 167 -1.06 13.14 2.05
N CYS A 168 0.11 13.74 2.00
CA CYS A 168 1.37 13.05 2.25
C CYS A 168 2.16 13.81 3.30
N SER A 169 2.58 13.12 4.36
CA SER A 169 3.37 13.69 5.45
C SER A 169 4.55 12.80 5.81
N LEU A 170 5.52 13.36 6.52
CA LEU A 170 6.47 12.56 7.30
C LEU A 170 5.72 11.78 8.38
N ASP A 171 6.21 10.59 8.71
CA ASP A 171 5.70 9.86 9.87
C ASP A 171 5.99 10.64 11.16
N PHE A 172 4.92 11.04 11.85
CA PHE A 172 5.01 11.85 13.07
C PHE A 172 5.66 11.10 14.25
N GLN A 173 5.84 9.78 14.15
CA GLN A 173 6.61 8.98 15.12
C GLN A 173 8.11 8.94 14.81
N GLY A 174 8.55 9.64 13.75
CA GLY A 174 9.96 9.77 13.39
C GLY A 174 10.53 8.57 12.65
N ARG A 175 9.71 7.63 12.16
CA ARG A 175 10.19 6.58 11.26
C ARG A 175 10.59 7.20 9.92
N SER A 176 11.59 6.64 9.26
CA SER A 176 12.01 7.05 7.91
C SER A 176 11.02 6.56 6.85
N CYS A 177 9.77 7.00 6.97
CA CYS A 177 8.72 6.71 6.02
C CYS A 177 7.82 7.92 5.79
N TYR A 178 7.23 7.95 4.60
CA TYR A 178 6.11 8.83 4.31
C TYR A 178 4.79 8.15 4.63
N VAL A 179 3.81 8.93 5.03
CA VAL A 179 2.46 8.48 5.31
C VAL A 179 1.52 9.15 4.32
N VAL A 180 0.87 8.33 3.49
CA VAL A 180 -0.09 8.76 2.48
C VAL A 180 -1.49 8.35 2.93
N VAL A 181 -2.40 9.33 3.00
CA VAL A 181 -3.78 9.15 3.44
C VAL A 181 -4.75 9.88 2.53
N MET A 182 -5.99 9.38 2.45
CA MET A 182 -7.08 10.11 1.80
C MET A 182 -7.41 11.37 2.60
N ALA A 183 -7.52 12.51 1.92
CA ALA A 183 -7.89 13.77 2.54
C ALA A 183 -9.41 13.80 2.86
N PRO A 184 -9.86 14.61 3.85
CA PRO A 184 -11.27 14.73 4.21
C PRO A 184 -12.19 15.16 3.04
N SER A 185 -11.64 15.96 2.13
CA SER A 185 -12.27 16.48 0.91
C SER A 185 -12.46 15.42 -0.19
N SER A 186 -11.80 14.27 -0.09
CA SER A 186 -12.00 13.17 -1.03
C SER A 186 -13.45 12.67 -1.00
N ARG A 187 -13.90 12.10 -2.11
CA ARG A 187 -15.24 11.50 -2.19
C ARG A 187 -15.34 10.32 -1.24
N ALA A 188 -14.33 9.45 -1.24
CA ALA A 188 -14.29 8.28 -0.35
C ALA A 188 -14.43 8.69 1.13
N SER A 189 -13.65 9.69 1.57
CA SER A 189 -13.74 10.20 2.95
C SER A 189 -15.12 10.78 3.24
N ARG A 190 -15.69 11.61 2.34
CA ARG A 190 -17.04 12.18 2.54
C ARG A 190 -18.12 11.11 2.66
N CYS A 191 -18.11 10.11 1.79
CA CYS A 191 -19.06 9.00 1.87
C CYS A 191 -18.93 8.22 3.18
N ALA A 192 -17.70 8.03 3.66
CA ALA A 192 -17.44 7.38 4.94
C ALA A 192 -17.97 8.23 6.11
N LEU A 193 -17.71 9.55 6.12
CA LEU A 193 -18.25 10.46 7.15
C LEU A 193 -19.79 10.43 7.18
N GLU A 194 -20.45 10.44 6.01
CA GLU A 194 -21.92 10.41 5.91
C GLU A 194 -22.53 9.10 6.44
N SER A 195 -21.84 7.97 6.27
CA SER A 195 -22.26 6.68 6.83
C SER A 195 -21.84 6.46 8.28
N GLY A 196 -21.04 7.36 8.85
CA GLY A 196 -20.40 7.17 10.16
C GLY A 196 -19.33 6.06 10.15
N GLU A 197 -18.84 5.71 8.97
CA GLU A 197 -17.79 4.72 8.77
C GLU A 197 -16.46 5.40 8.41
N VAL A 198 -15.40 4.62 8.29
CA VAL A 198 -14.10 5.08 7.78
C VAL A 198 -13.85 4.36 6.47
N VAL A 199 -13.10 4.96 5.54
CA VAL A 199 -12.63 4.23 4.35
C VAL A 199 -11.76 3.08 4.84
N ARG A 200 -12.15 1.84 4.58
CA ARG A 200 -11.45 0.65 5.09
C ARG A 200 -10.59 -0.02 4.04
N ARG A 201 -10.93 0.13 2.77
CA ARG A 201 -10.29 -0.61 1.67
C ARG A 201 -10.05 0.28 0.46
N GLN A 202 -9.01 -0.04 -0.30
CA GLN A 202 -8.66 0.68 -1.53
C GLN A 202 -9.70 0.45 -2.65
N SER A 203 -10.46 -0.65 -2.60
CA SER A 203 -11.55 -0.92 -3.53
C SER A 203 -12.68 0.12 -3.43
N GLU A 204 -12.79 0.83 -2.30
CA GLU A 204 -13.79 1.86 -2.04
C GLU A 204 -13.45 3.20 -2.71
N LEU A 205 -12.20 3.39 -3.16
CA LEU A 205 -11.76 4.57 -3.90
C LEU A 205 -12.27 4.51 -5.34
N ASP A 206 -12.59 5.66 -5.93
CA ASP A 206 -12.77 5.72 -7.38
C ASP A 206 -11.42 5.69 -8.12
N ASP A 207 -11.45 5.56 -9.46
CA ASP A 207 -10.23 5.37 -10.26
C ASP A 207 -9.27 6.55 -10.16
N GLU A 208 -9.79 7.77 -10.02
CA GLU A 208 -9.00 8.97 -9.92
C GLU A 208 -8.36 9.09 -8.53
N GLU A 209 -9.13 8.79 -7.48
CA GLU A 209 -8.62 8.73 -6.10
C GLU A 209 -7.54 7.65 -5.95
N LEU A 210 -7.77 6.46 -6.50
CA LEU A 210 -6.81 5.36 -6.49
C LEU A 210 -5.52 5.75 -7.22
N ALA A 211 -5.62 6.36 -8.40
CA ALA A 211 -4.47 6.87 -9.13
C ALA A 211 -3.71 7.91 -8.30
N THR A 212 -4.42 8.93 -7.80
CA THR A 212 -3.82 10.05 -7.04
C THR A 212 -3.10 9.56 -5.79
N PHE A 213 -3.67 8.57 -5.09
CA PHE A 213 -3.10 7.98 -3.88
C PHE A 213 -1.73 7.36 -4.13
N TRP A 214 -1.66 6.44 -5.09
CA TRP A 214 -0.41 5.73 -5.39
C TRP A 214 0.61 6.61 -6.11
N GLN A 215 0.17 7.50 -7.00
CA GLN A 215 1.07 8.45 -7.68
C GLN A 215 1.71 9.41 -6.67
N THR A 216 0.95 9.87 -5.67
CA THR A 216 1.52 10.73 -4.61
C THR A 216 2.63 10.03 -3.84
N GLY A 217 2.46 8.74 -3.52
CA GLY A 217 3.53 7.95 -2.92
C GLY A 217 4.75 7.86 -3.84
N ALA A 218 4.58 7.38 -5.06
CA ALA A 218 5.69 7.22 -6.00
C ALA A 218 6.44 8.53 -6.29
N GLU A 219 5.74 9.66 -6.45
CA GLU A 219 6.37 10.97 -6.64
C GLU A 219 7.23 11.40 -5.45
N MET A 220 6.83 11.06 -4.22
CA MET A 220 7.66 11.35 -3.05
C MET A 220 8.83 10.39 -2.92
N ALA A 221 8.69 9.12 -3.34
CA ALA A 221 9.82 8.19 -3.40
C ALA A 221 10.88 8.62 -4.41
N ASP A 222 10.48 9.15 -5.57
CA ASP A 222 11.41 9.66 -6.60
C ASP A 222 12.35 10.75 -6.05
N ASN A 223 11.89 11.58 -5.11
CA ASN A 223 12.73 12.58 -4.45
C ASN A 223 13.88 11.98 -3.62
N HIS A 224 13.79 10.71 -3.26
CA HIS A 224 14.80 9.95 -2.50
C HIS A 224 15.55 8.92 -3.34
N GLY A 225 15.30 8.90 -4.65
CA GLY A 225 15.91 7.98 -5.62
C GLY A 225 15.26 6.60 -5.68
N SER A 226 14.77 6.05 -4.57
CA SER A 226 13.98 4.80 -4.53
C SER A 226 13.37 4.57 -3.13
N PHE A 227 12.48 3.59 -3.02
CA PHE A 227 11.89 3.12 -1.76
C PHE A 227 12.26 1.65 -1.49
N ASP A 228 12.15 1.21 -0.24
CA ASP A 228 12.28 -0.20 0.13
C ASP A 228 10.94 -0.94 0.01
N GLU A 229 9.87 -0.28 0.46
CA GLU A 229 8.54 -0.85 0.49
C GLU A 229 7.45 0.22 0.53
N MET A 230 6.35 0.01 -0.18
CA MET A 230 5.08 0.70 0.13
C MET A 230 4.12 -0.28 0.80
N HIS A 231 3.89 -0.07 2.09
CA HIS A 231 3.03 -0.90 2.93
C HIS A 231 1.67 -0.23 3.09
N LEU A 232 0.62 -0.85 2.58
CA LEU A 232 -0.76 -0.47 2.83
C LEU A 232 -1.45 -1.45 3.76
N ASN A 233 -2.18 -0.89 4.70
CA ASN A 233 -3.07 -1.63 5.57
C ASN A 233 -4.52 -1.51 5.08
N ALA A 234 -5.30 -2.59 5.15
CA ALA A 234 -6.70 -2.59 4.73
C ALA A 234 -7.58 -3.42 5.66
N GLY A 235 -8.86 -3.07 5.71
CA GLY A 235 -9.81 -3.68 6.63
C GLY A 235 -9.48 -3.27 8.06
N ASN A 236 -9.25 -4.25 8.94
CA ASN A 236 -8.95 -4.04 10.36
C ASN A 236 -7.61 -3.31 10.64
N PHE A 237 -6.83 -3.00 9.60
CA PHE A 237 -5.49 -2.44 9.75
C PHE A 237 -5.38 -0.92 9.44
N GLN A 238 -6.50 -0.22 9.17
CA GLN A 238 -6.61 1.20 8.72
C GLN A 238 -6.19 1.43 7.26
N ASN A 239 -6.95 2.21 6.48
CA ASN A 239 -6.61 2.53 5.08
C ASN A 239 -5.53 3.64 4.99
N VAL A 240 -4.32 3.29 5.43
CA VAL A 240 -3.14 4.16 5.45
C VAL A 240 -2.02 3.44 4.68
N ALA A 241 -1.37 4.16 3.77
CA ALA A 241 -0.12 3.69 3.17
C ALA A 241 1.08 4.30 3.90
N HIS A 242 1.97 3.44 4.37
CA HIS A 242 3.30 3.77 4.86
C HIS A 242 4.30 3.43 3.77
N MET A 243 4.99 4.44 3.25
CA MET A 243 6.06 4.25 2.27
C MET A 243 7.41 4.36 2.96
N HIS A 244 8.07 3.22 3.14
CA HIS A 244 9.36 3.09 3.78
C HIS A 244 10.48 3.46 2.78
N LEU A 245 11.28 4.45 3.17
CA LEU A 245 12.36 5.00 2.35
C LEU A 245 13.67 4.24 2.56
N LYS A 246 14.50 4.22 1.52
CA LYS A 246 15.89 3.72 1.53
C LYS A 246 16.87 4.69 2.21
#